data_AF-A0A2D8Q582-F1
#
_entry.id   AF-A0A2D8Q582-F1
#
_cell.length_a   1.000
_cell.length_b   1.000
_cell.length_c   1.000
_cell.angle_alpha   90.00
_cell.angle_beta   90.00
_cell.angle_gamma   90.00
#
_symmetry.space_group_name_H-M   'P 1'
#
loop_
_entity.id
_entity.type
_entity.pdbx_description
1 polymer ?
#
loop_
_entity_poly.entity_id
_entity_poly.type
_entity_poly.pdbx_seq_one_letter_code
_entity_poly.pdbx_strand_id
1 'polypeptide(L)'
;MSWSDAKLLQAPRFAQARGSRAKADRVDARMLAQMGQAFALQPDRPADETIHELKELQIARTALVKDRTRLLNRIKTQALSLTKRHSKARLAQIERQLAAIQTEIETRLRGDDGKARKGGSCATPSICLPSSPCASTSRCRKNTRR
;
A
#
# COMPACT_ATOMS: atom_id res chain seq x y z
N MET A 1 -17.62 -32.07 13.98
CA MET A 1 -16.77 -31.03 14.60
C MET A 1 -15.65 -30.67 13.63
N SER A 2 -15.56 -29.41 13.22
CA SER A 2 -14.66 -28.96 12.15
C SER A 2 -13.26 -28.65 12.68
N TRP A 3 -12.24 -28.97 11.90
CA TRP A 3 -10.81 -28.78 12.18
C TRP A 3 -10.35 -27.30 12.30
N SER A 4 -11.27 -26.33 12.23
CA SER A 4 -10.94 -24.91 12.14
C SER A 4 -10.71 -24.22 13.50
N ASP A 5 -11.16 -24.81 14.61
CA ASP A 5 -11.07 -24.19 15.94
C ASP A 5 -9.75 -24.47 16.67
N ALA A 6 -9.04 -25.55 16.28
CA ALA A 6 -7.77 -25.93 16.90
C ALA A 6 -6.59 -25.01 16.54
N LYS A 7 -6.68 -24.26 15.43
CA LYS A 7 -5.57 -23.47 14.89
C LYS A 7 -5.45 -22.07 15.50
N LEU A 8 -6.53 -21.50 16.04
CA LEU A 8 -6.58 -20.10 16.49
C LEU A 8 -6.08 -19.89 17.93
N LEU A 9 -6.24 -20.87 18.83
CA LEU A 9 -5.77 -20.75 20.23
C LEU A 9 -4.31 -21.19 20.44
N GLN A 10 -3.70 -21.92 19.50
CA GLN A 10 -2.33 -22.42 19.67
C GLN A 10 -1.27 -21.41 19.22
N ALA A 11 -1.56 -20.60 18.19
CA ALA A 11 -0.61 -19.60 17.68
C ALA A 11 -0.18 -18.54 18.74
N PRO A 12 -1.08 -18.01 19.60
CA PRO A 12 -0.68 -17.06 20.64
C PRO A 12 0.16 -17.69 21.76
N ARG A 13 -0.15 -18.94 22.15
CA ARG A 13 0.59 -19.69 23.18
C ARG A 13 1.98 -20.10 22.70
N PHE A 14 2.13 -20.42 21.42
CA PHE A 14 3.43 -20.69 20.79
C PHE A 14 4.32 -19.43 20.72
N ALA A 15 3.74 -18.26 20.42
CA ALA A 15 4.47 -16.99 20.47
C ALA A 15 4.93 -16.61 21.89
N GLN A 16 4.15 -16.96 22.92
CA GLN A 16 4.54 -16.75 24.32
C GLN A 16 5.66 -17.70 24.75
N ALA A 17 5.64 -18.97 24.34
CA ALA A 17 6.67 -19.96 24.66
C ALA A 17 8.03 -19.68 23.97
N ARG A 18 8.03 -19.00 22.81
CA ARG A 18 9.26 -18.55 22.13
C ARG A 18 9.80 -17.20 22.60
N GLY A 19 9.22 -16.59 23.63
CA GLY A 19 9.66 -15.28 24.13
C GLY A 19 9.43 -14.13 23.14
N SER A 20 8.63 -14.32 22.09
CA SER A 20 8.25 -13.22 21.19
C SER A 20 7.13 -12.41 21.82
N ARG A 21 7.45 -11.74 22.93
CA ARG A 21 6.56 -10.73 23.52
C ARG A 21 6.82 -9.42 22.79
N ALA A 22 5.86 -9.08 21.96
CA ALA A 22 5.73 -7.84 21.21
C ALA A 22 5.75 -6.59 22.11
N LYS A 23 6.95 -6.14 22.47
CA LYS A 23 7.21 -4.77 22.88
C LYS A 23 8.62 -4.44 22.44
N ALA A 24 8.73 -3.72 21.32
CA ALA A 24 9.98 -3.07 20.95
C ALA A 24 10.39 -2.19 22.14
N ASP A 25 11.45 -2.60 22.83
CA ASP A 25 11.76 -2.12 24.16
C ASP A 25 12.63 -0.84 24.09
N ARG A 26 12.86 -0.18 25.23
CA ARG A 26 13.79 0.97 25.34
C ARG A 26 15.17 0.65 24.75
N VAL A 27 15.56 -0.61 24.72
CA VAL A 27 16.78 -1.12 24.10
C VAL A 27 16.74 -0.95 22.58
N ASP A 28 15.63 -1.30 21.92
CA ASP A 28 15.47 -1.10 20.47
C ASP A 28 15.44 0.39 20.14
N ALA A 29 14.77 1.21 20.95
CA ALA A 29 14.76 2.66 20.78
C ALA A 29 16.18 3.27 20.93
N ARG A 30 16.97 2.77 21.88
CA ARG A 30 18.36 3.19 22.07
C ARG A 30 19.26 2.72 20.92
N MET A 31 19.07 1.50 20.43
CA MET A 31 19.80 0.96 19.29
C MET A 31 19.49 1.75 18.02
N LEU A 32 18.22 2.09 17.78
CA LEU A 32 17.80 2.96 16.68
C LEU A 32 18.34 4.39 16.83
N ALA A 33 18.40 4.94 18.04
CA ALA A 33 18.97 6.26 18.29
C ALA A 33 20.49 6.29 18.06
N GLN A 34 21.20 5.25 18.49
CA GLN A 34 22.64 5.10 18.24
C GLN A 34 22.93 4.91 16.75
N MET A 35 22.11 4.11 16.06
CA MET A 35 22.17 3.96 14.61
C MET A 35 21.91 5.30 13.91
N GLY A 36 20.87 6.04 14.31
CA GLY A 36 20.56 7.36 13.78
C GLY A 36 21.68 8.37 13.97
N GLN A 37 22.36 8.36 15.12
CA GLN A 37 23.54 9.18 15.38
C GLN A 37 24.74 8.78 14.52
N ALA A 38 25.03 7.49 14.40
CA ALA A 38 26.15 6.98 13.60
C ALA A 38 25.99 7.30 12.10
N PHE A 39 24.75 7.29 11.60
CA PHE A 39 24.43 7.59 10.20
C PHE A 39 24.04 9.07 9.96
N ALA A 40 24.11 9.93 10.99
CA ALA A 40 23.65 11.32 10.94
C ALA A 40 22.25 11.49 10.31
N LEU A 41 21.35 10.51 10.58
CA LEU A 41 20.00 10.50 10.02
C LEU A 41 19.22 11.69 10.60
N GLN A 42 18.74 12.56 9.73
CA GLN A 42 17.84 13.62 10.13
C GLN A 42 16.47 12.99 10.43
N PRO A 43 15.85 13.31 11.58
CA PRO A 43 14.50 12.85 11.85
C PRO A 43 13.56 13.37 10.75
N ASP A 44 12.77 12.47 10.18
CA ASP A 44 11.75 12.86 9.22
C ASP A 44 10.82 13.90 9.85
N ARG A 45 10.49 14.94 9.07
CA ARG A 45 9.46 15.88 9.49
C ARG A 45 8.14 15.13 9.69
N PRO A 46 7.34 15.50 10.71
CA PRO A 46 6.00 14.94 10.86
C PRO A 46 5.26 15.08 9.53
N ALA A 47 4.52 14.04 9.15
CA ALA A 47 3.80 14.01 7.87
C ALA A 47 2.96 15.29 7.74
N ASP A 48 3.22 16.05 6.67
CA ASP A 48 2.51 17.30 6.41
C ASP A 48 0.99 17.03 6.39
N GLU A 49 0.20 17.99 6.87
CA GLU A 49 -1.27 17.90 6.93
C GLU A 49 -1.85 17.48 5.56
N THR A 50 -1.22 17.91 4.46
CA THR A 50 -1.59 17.55 3.09
C THR A 50 -1.54 16.03 2.82
N ILE A 51 -0.57 15.31 3.39
CA ILE A 51 -0.45 13.85 3.26
C ILE A 51 -1.59 13.16 4.01
N HIS A 52 -2.01 13.71 5.16
CA HIS A 52 -3.15 13.17 5.91
C HIS A 52 -4.46 13.36 5.14
N GLU A 53 -4.71 14.54 4.60
CA GLU A 53 -5.90 14.83 3.80
C GLU A 53 -5.94 13.97 2.53
N LEU A 54 -4.83 13.80 1.82
CA LEU A 54 -4.74 12.93 0.65
C LEU A 54 -5.05 11.47 0.99
N LYS A 55 -4.59 10.98 2.16
CA LYS A 55 -4.93 9.65 2.65
C LYS A 55 -6.42 9.52 2.93
N GLU A 56 -7.04 10.50 3.56
CA GLU A 56 -8.49 10.51 3.82
C GLU A 56 -9.29 10.45 2.51
N LEU A 57 -8.94 11.27 1.52
CA LEU A 57 -9.57 11.27 0.20
C LEU A 57 -9.41 9.92 -0.50
N GLN A 58 -8.23 9.30 -0.42
CA GLN A 58 -7.99 7.99 -1.02
C GLN A 58 -8.80 6.89 -0.31
N ILE A 59 -8.91 6.92 1.02
CA ILE A 59 -9.77 6.00 1.78
C ILE A 59 -11.23 6.15 1.33
N ALA A 60 -11.74 7.39 1.28
CA ALA A 60 -13.10 7.67 0.83
C ALA A 60 -13.35 7.17 -0.60
N ARG A 61 -12.42 7.39 -1.53
CA ARG A 61 -12.48 6.87 -2.90
C ARG A 61 -12.60 5.35 -2.93
N THR A 62 -11.75 4.64 -2.18
CA THR A 62 -11.80 3.17 -2.18
C THR A 62 -13.10 2.62 -1.60
N ALA A 63 -13.68 3.29 -0.60
CA ALA A 63 -14.99 2.93 -0.06
C ALA A 63 -16.10 3.09 -1.11
N LEU A 64 -16.15 4.23 -1.81
CA LEU A 64 -17.13 4.50 -2.86
C LEU A 64 -17.02 3.54 -4.05
N VAL A 65 -15.80 3.16 -4.46
CA VAL A 65 -15.60 2.15 -5.52
C VAL A 65 -16.19 0.80 -5.10
N LYS A 66 -15.99 0.38 -3.85
CA LYS A 66 -16.59 -0.86 -3.31
C LYS A 66 -18.10 -0.78 -3.31
N ASP A 67 -18.66 0.35 -2.90
CA ASP A 67 -20.11 0.56 -2.87
C ASP A 67 -20.73 0.61 -4.27
N ARG A 68 -20.03 1.19 -5.25
CA ARG A 68 -20.40 1.14 -6.67
C ARG A 68 -20.58 -0.31 -7.13
N THR A 69 -19.57 -1.14 -6.91
CA THR A 69 -19.60 -2.57 -7.27
C THR A 69 -20.72 -3.32 -6.54
N ARG A 70 -20.88 -3.06 -5.24
CA ARG A 70 -21.95 -3.64 -4.42
C ARG A 70 -23.34 -3.31 -4.97
N LEU A 71 -23.59 -2.05 -5.35
CA LEU A 71 -24.87 -1.62 -5.91
C LEU A 71 -25.11 -2.18 -7.31
N LEU A 72 -24.10 -2.23 -8.17
CA LEU A 72 -24.21 -2.87 -9.49
C LEU A 72 -24.63 -4.33 -9.36
N ASN A 73 -24.01 -5.07 -8.43
CA ASN A 73 -24.38 -6.46 -8.17
C ASN A 73 -25.82 -6.58 -7.62
N ARG A 74 -26.24 -5.66 -6.75
CA ARG A 74 -27.61 -5.62 -6.23
C ARG A 74 -28.65 -5.32 -7.30
N ILE A 75 -28.36 -4.42 -8.25
CA ILE A 75 -29.28 -4.09 -9.35
C ILE A 75 -29.56 -5.32 -10.21
N LYS A 76 -28.57 -6.20 -10.41
CA LYS A 76 -28.73 -7.46 -11.17
C LYS A 76 -29.70 -8.43 -10.51
N THR A 77 -29.75 -8.49 -9.18
CA THR A 77 -30.59 -9.44 -8.43
C THR A 77 -31.97 -8.90 -8.07
N GLN A 78 -32.17 -7.58 -8.10
CA GLN A 78 -33.48 -6.99 -7.82
C GLN A 78 -34.51 -7.41 -8.89
N ALA A 79 -35.73 -7.71 -8.47
CA ALA A 79 -36.85 -7.95 -9.38
C ALA A 79 -37.71 -6.69 -9.56
N LEU A 80 -38.04 -6.02 -8.46
CA LEU A 80 -38.93 -4.86 -8.45
C LEU A 80 -38.33 -3.62 -9.12
N SER A 81 -39.09 -3.01 -10.03
CA SER A 81 -38.69 -1.83 -10.82
C SER A 81 -38.43 -0.59 -9.95
N LEU A 82 -39.24 -0.38 -8.91
CA LEU A 82 -39.11 0.74 -7.96
C LEU A 82 -37.75 0.68 -7.24
N THR A 83 -37.41 -0.47 -6.66
CA THR A 83 -36.13 -0.66 -5.97
C THR A 83 -34.94 -0.55 -6.91
N LYS A 84 -35.07 -1.04 -8.16
CA LYS A 84 -34.05 -0.82 -9.20
C LYS A 84 -33.84 0.66 -9.49
N ARG A 85 -34.92 1.44 -9.59
CA ARG A 85 -34.84 2.89 -9.83
C ARG A 85 -34.10 3.60 -8.71
N HIS A 86 -34.40 3.28 -7.44
CA HIS A 86 -33.67 3.83 -6.30
C HIS A 86 -32.20 3.43 -6.30
N SER A 87 -31.88 2.16 -6.57
CA SER A 87 -30.48 1.70 -6.65
C SER A 87 -29.69 2.39 -7.76
N LYS A 88 -30.31 2.62 -8.94
CA LYS A 88 -29.70 3.37 -10.05
C LYS A 88 -29.48 4.84 -9.70
N ALA A 89 -30.42 5.48 -9.01
CA ALA A 89 -30.25 6.86 -8.55
C ALA A 89 -29.07 6.97 -7.56
N ARG A 90 -28.95 6.02 -6.62
CA ARG A 90 -27.82 5.96 -5.70
C ARG A 90 -26.49 5.68 -6.41
N LEU A 91 -26.49 4.84 -7.44
CA LEU A 91 -25.31 4.60 -8.27
C LEU A 91 -24.82 5.89 -8.92
N ALA A 92 -25.73 6.66 -9.54
CA ALA A 92 -25.40 7.94 -10.16
C ALA A 92 -24.85 8.96 -9.14
N GLN A 93 -25.39 8.98 -7.92
CA GLN A 93 -24.85 9.81 -6.84
C GLN A 93 -23.41 9.42 -6.48
N ILE A 94 -23.12 8.12 -6.34
CA ILE A 94 -21.76 7.62 -6.05
C ILE A 94 -20.79 7.98 -7.17
N GLU A 95 -21.21 7.90 -8.44
CA GLU A 95 -20.37 8.26 -9.57
C GLU A 95 -20.02 9.76 -9.56
N ARG A 96 -20.97 10.63 -9.19
CA ARG A 96 -20.69 12.06 -8.99
C ARG A 96 -19.73 12.31 -7.83
N GLN A 97 -19.90 11.60 -6.71
CA GLN A 97 -19.00 11.70 -5.55
C GLN A 97 -17.58 11.24 -5.90
N LEU A 98 -17.45 10.14 -6.65
CA LEU A 98 -16.15 9.65 -7.12
C LEU A 98 -15.46 10.67 -8.02
N ALA A 99 -16.19 11.30 -8.94
CA ALA A 99 -15.65 12.36 -9.78
C ALA A 99 -15.16 13.55 -8.95
N ALA A 100 -15.96 14.03 -7.99
CA ALA A 100 -15.59 15.13 -7.11
C ALA A 100 -14.33 14.84 -6.30
N ILE A 101 -14.23 13.65 -5.68
CA ILE A 101 -13.04 13.24 -4.92
C ILE A 101 -11.82 13.12 -5.83
N GLN A 102 -11.98 12.58 -7.04
CA GLN A 102 -10.88 12.47 -7.99
C GLN A 102 -10.35 13.85 -8.40
N THR A 103 -11.23 14.80 -8.67
CA THR A 103 -10.84 16.19 -8.97
C THR A 103 -10.14 16.85 -7.79
N GLU A 104 -10.59 16.62 -6.57
CA GLU A 104 -9.96 17.16 -5.36
C GLU A 104 -8.54 16.58 -5.16
N ILE A 105 -8.37 15.27 -5.33
CA ILE A 105 -7.06 14.61 -5.27
C ILE A 105 -6.11 15.23 -6.30
N GLU A 106 -6.54 15.37 -7.56
CA GLU A 106 -5.71 15.96 -8.62
C GLU A 106 -5.36 17.43 -8.36
N THR A 107 -6.26 18.18 -7.75
CA THR A 107 -6.03 19.59 -7.39
C THR A 107 -4.97 19.71 -6.31
N ARG A 108 -5.02 18.85 -5.28
CA ARG A 108 -4.02 18.82 -4.21
C ARG A 108 -2.65 18.35 -4.70
N LEU A 109 -2.60 17.32 -5.52
CA LEU A 109 -1.35 16.84 -6.12
C LEU A 109 -0.65 17.93 -6.95
N ARG A 110 -1.41 18.66 -7.81
CA ARG A 110 -0.86 19.80 -8.57
C ARG A 110 -0.34 20.94 -7.66
N GLY A 111 -0.95 21.14 -6.50
CA GLY A 111 -0.49 22.12 -5.51
C GLY A 111 0.80 21.71 -4.81
N ASP A 112 1.03 20.42 -4.60
CA ASP A 112 2.20 19.87 -3.91
C ASP A 112 3.42 19.67 -4.84
N ASP A 113 3.22 19.48 -6.15
CA ASP A 113 4.30 19.46 -7.15
C ASP A 113 5.15 20.76 -7.13
N GLY A 114 4.54 21.89 -6.73
CA GLY A 114 5.23 23.16 -6.50
C GLY A 114 6.07 23.21 -5.21
N LYS A 115 5.76 22.35 -4.23
CA LYS A 115 6.44 22.26 -2.93
C LYS A 115 7.57 21.21 -2.94
N ALA A 116 7.46 20.17 -3.76
CA ALA A 116 8.43 19.07 -3.87
C ALA A 116 9.85 19.52 -4.29
N ARG A 117 10.03 20.72 -4.86
CA ARG A 117 11.36 21.27 -5.16
C ARG A 117 12.15 21.77 -3.94
N LYS A 118 11.55 21.82 -2.74
CA LYS A 118 12.23 22.30 -1.51
C LYS A 118 12.72 21.19 -0.59
N GLY A 119 12.45 19.92 -0.90
CA GLY A 119 12.99 18.77 -0.18
C GLY A 119 13.93 18.02 -1.09
N GLY A 120 15.21 18.39 -1.09
CA GLY A 120 16.24 17.55 -1.69
C GLY A 120 16.30 16.22 -0.93
N SER A 121 15.57 15.22 -1.40
CA SER A 121 15.90 13.84 -1.06
C SER A 121 17.19 13.53 -1.81
N CYS A 122 18.30 13.62 -1.07
CA CYS A 122 19.55 13.04 -1.49
C CYS A 122 19.28 11.59 -1.88
N ALA A 123 19.72 11.24 -3.08
CA ALA A 123 19.76 9.89 -3.60
C ALA A 123 20.22 8.94 -2.48
N THR A 124 19.40 7.94 -2.16
CA THR A 124 19.96 6.72 -1.60
C THR A 124 20.93 6.20 -2.66
N PRO A 125 22.25 6.14 -2.38
CA PRO A 125 23.16 5.54 -3.32
C PRO A 125 22.71 4.10 -3.48
N SER A 126 22.64 3.68 -4.75
CA SER A 126 22.52 2.31 -5.19
C SER A 126 23.07 1.32 -4.17
N ILE A 127 22.20 0.47 -3.61
CA ILE A 127 22.66 -0.87 -3.23
C ILE A 127 23.12 -1.50 -4.55
N CYS A 128 24.42 -1.39 -4.81
CA CYS A 128 25.11 -2.22 -5.78
C CYS A 128 24.96 -3.66 -5.30
N LEU A 129 23.99 -4.39 -5.85
CA LEU A 129 24.09 -5.84 -5.84
C LEU A 129 25.28 -6.21 -6.72
N PRO A 130 26.28 -6.97 -6.22
CA PRO A 130 27.34 -7.46 -7.07
C PRO A 130 26.73 -8.39 -8.13
N SER A 131 26.92 -7.96 -9.38
CA SER A 131 26.74 -8.69 -10.61
C SER A 131 27.27 -10.12 -10.51
N SER A 132 26.47 -11.06 -11.01
CA SER A 132 26.84 -12.44 -11.30
C SER A 132 28.19 -12.54 -12.02
N PRO A 133 29.08 -13.49 -11.66
CA PRO A 133 30.27 -13.76 -12.47
C PRO A 133 29.86 -14.56 -13.70
N CYS A 134 30.04 -13.95 -14.87
CA CYS A 134 30.09 -14.63 -16.15
C CYS A 134 31.52 -15.18 -16.35
N ALA A 135 31.68 -16.51 -16.44
CA ALA A 135 32.86 -17.18 -17.01
C ALA A 135 32.44 -18.60 -17.43
N SER A 136 32.12 -18.82 -18.71
CA SER A 136 32.98 -19.48 -19.71
C SER A 136 33.49 -20.87 -19.26
N THR A 137 33.40 -21.97 -20.02
CA THR A 137 33.90 -22.12 -21.40
C THR A 137 33.58 -23.53 -21.94
N SER A 138 33.69 -23.68 -23.26
CA SER A 138 33.81 -24.92 -24.07
C SER A 138 32.46 -25.55 -24.49
N ARG A 139 32.20 -25.93 -25.74
CA ARG A 139 33.10 -26.40 -26.81
C ARG A 139 32.38 -26.39 -28.18
N CYS A 140 33.10 -25.92 -29.20
CA CYS A 140 33.05 -26.21 -30.66
C CYS A 140 31.82 -26.92 -31.28
N ARG A 141 31.17 -26.32 -32.30
CA ARG A 141 31.40 -26.49 -33.77
C ARG A 141 31.09 -27.92 -34.26
N LYS A 142 30.14 -28.25 -35.14
CA LYS A 142 29.74 -27.80 -36.50
C LYS A 142 28.33 -28.43 -36.72
N ASN A 143 27.42 -27.97 -37.58
CA ASN A 143 27.53 -28.14 -39.03
C ASN A 143 26.36 -27.46 -39.77
N THR A 144 26.70 -27.02 -40.97
CA THR A 144 25.96 -26.36 -42.04
C THR A 144 24.70 -27.07 -42.56
N ARG A 145 23.79 -26.25 -43.14
CA ARG A 145 22.97 -26.44 -44.37
C ARG A 145 22.18 -27.77 -44.45
N ARG A 146 20.87 -27.77 -44.70
CA ARG A 146 20.16 -27.15 -45.82
C ARG A 146 18.67 -27.37 -45.63
#